data_AF-A0A0G4PWE9-F1
#
_entry.id   AF-A0A0G4PWE9-F1
#
_cell.length_a   1.000
_cell.length_b   1.000
_cell.length_c   1.000
_cell.angle_alpha   90.00
_cell.angle_beta   90.00
_cell.angle_gamma   90.00
#
_symmetry.space_group_name_H-M   'P 1'
#
loop_
_entity.id
_entity.type
_entity.pdbx_description
1 polymer ?
#
loop_
_entity_poly.entity_id
_entity_poly.type
_entity_poly.pdbx_seq_one_letter_code
_entity_poly.pdbx_strand_id
1 'polypeptide(L)'
;MIRSFPRGFNYPIPQGWPTWSDEQVQRQTLPWKESTDSHKNQWRAFRNVTSVLAQNKHRVSELVLDVNHLSTGLDCTIFAQPCEEYDNFLSIFQTPGFCRLDLPLLVGEQEQEDLPSFRSDYLKAFK
;
A
#
# COMPACT_ATOMS: atom_id res chain seq x y z
N MET A 1 -20.73 -23.17 -11.58
CA MET A 1 -21.07 -22.16 -10.56
C MET A 1 -20.82 -22.77 -9.19
N ILE A 2 -19.70 -22.42 -8.54
CA ILE A 2 -19.34 -22.92 -7.20
C ILE A 2 -20.17 -22.12 -6.20
N ARG A 3 -21.02 -22.80 -5.41
CA ARG A 3 -21.97 -22.16 -4.50
C ARG A 3 -21.45 -22.05 -3.07
N SER A 4 -20.40 -22.79 -2.73
CA SER A 4 -19.62 -22.70 -1.49
C SER A 4 -18.46 -23.70 -1.56
N PHE A 5 -17.37 -23.42 -0.86
CA PHE A 5 -16.30 -24.42 -0.68
C PHE A 5 -16.74 -25.50 0.32
N PRO A 6 -16.35 -26.77 0.11
CA PRO A 6 -16.60 -27.84 1.07
C PRO A 6 -16.01 -27.51 2.45
N ARG A 7 -16.66 -27.97 3.53
CA ARG A 7 -16.12 -27.83 4.88
C ARG A 7 -14.78 -28.58 4.97
N GLY A 8 -13.70 -27.87 5.28
CA GLY A 8 -12.34 -28.42 5.32
C GLY A 8 -11.58 -28.35 3.98
N PHE A 9 -12.11 -27.65 2.98
CA PHE A 9 -11.37 -27.37 1.75
C PHE A 9 -10.23 -26.38 2.04
N ASN A 10 -9.02 -26.90 2.19
CA ASN A 10 -7.80 -26.11 2.30
C ASN A 10 -7.46 -25.49 0.93
N TYR A 11 -8.12 -24.38 0.60
CA TYR A 11 -7.69 -23.54 -0.51
C TYR A 11 -6.66 -22.54 0.00
N PRO A 12 -5.42 -22.52 -0.52
CA PRO A 12 -4.49 -21.46 -0.20
C PRO A 12 -5.08 -20.17 -0.78
N ILE A 13 -5.56 -19.28 0.10
CA ILE A 13 -6.02 -17.96 -0.29
C ILE A 13 -4.80 -17.22 -0.83
N PRO A 14 -4.81 -16.77 -2.10
CA PRO A 14 -3.68 -16.05 -2.67
C PRO A 14 -3.37 -14.85 -1.79
N GLN A 15 -2.14 -14.83 -1.27
CA GLN A 15 -1.72 -13.77 -0.37
C GLN A 15 -1.55 -12.48 -1.18
N GLY A 16 -2.44 -11.53 -0.92
CA GLY A 16 -2.45 -10.21 -1.56
C GLY A 16 -1.62 -9.16 -0.82
N TRP A 17 -1.08 -9.53 0.34
CA TRP A 17 -0.40 -8.63 1.27
C TRP A 17 0.79 -9.31 1.95
N PRO A 18 1.97 -8.66 2.04
CA PRO A 18 3.14 -9.25 2.69
C PRO A 18 2.89 -9.54 4.17
N THR A 19 3.43 -10.64 4.70
CA THR A 19 3.38 -10.97 6.13
C THR A 19 4.75 -10.90 6.76
N TRP A 20 4.81 -10.71 8.08
CA TRP A 20 6.06 -10.60 8.85
C TRP A 20 7.08 -11.72 8.62
N SER A 21 6.63 -12.94 8.28
CA SER A 21 7.53 -14.06 7.96
C SER A 21 8.26 -13.91 6.63
N ASP A 22 7.85 -12.97 5.78
CA ASP A 22 8.58 -12.62 4.58
C ASP A 22 9.83 -11.84 5.01
N GLU A 23 10.93 -12.56 5.25
CA GLU A 23 12.25 -11.99 5.61
C GLU A 23 12.71 -10.85 4.69
N GLN A 24 12.11 -10.74 3.50
CA GLN A 24 12.34 -9.69 2.51
C GLN A 24 11.67 -8.35 2.85
N VAL A 25 10.57 -8.34 3.60
CA VAL A 25 9.85 -7.12 3.99
C VAL A 25 10.65 -6.35 5.06
N GLN A 26 11.45 -7.07 5.84
CA GLN A 26 12.24 -6.48 6.92
C GLN A 26 13.58 -5.89 6.48
N ARG A 27 14.12 -6.26 5.31
CA ARG A 27 15.58 -6.13 5.10
C ARG A 27 16.10 -4.97 4.31
N GLN A 28 15.35 -4.28 3.45
CA GLN A 28 15.98 -3.24 2.61
C GLN A 28 15.02 -2.10 2.28
N THR A 29 15.15 -1.01 3.01
CA THR A 29 14.49 0.27 2.77
C THR A 29 15.20 1.03 1.64
N LEU A 30 15.41 0.37 0.49
CA LEU A 30 15.73 1.13 -0.71
C LEU A 30 14.55 2.06 -1.01
N PRO A 31 14.76 3.32 -1.42
CA PRO A 31 13.67 4.21 -1.78
C PRO A 31 12.70 3.51 -2.73
N TRP A 32 11.38 3.64 -2.51
CA TRP A 32 10.36 2.99 -3.34
C TRP A 32 10.61 3.17 -4.84
N LYS A 33 11.06 4.35 -5.25
CA LYS A 33 11.40 4.65 -6.64
C LYS A 33 12.49 3.74 -7.23
N GLU A 34 13.50 3.43 -6.44
CA GLU A 34 14.68 2.63 -6.81
C GLU A 34 14.47 1.12 -6.58
N SER A 35 13.40 0.75 -5.88
CA SER A 35 13.05 -0.64 -5.62
C SER A 35 12.71 -1.41 -6.91
N THR A 36 13.15 -2.67 -6.97
CA THR A 36 12.87 -3.57 -8.10
C THR A 36 11.38 -3.90 -8.18
N ASP A 37 10.84 -4.10 -9.39
CA ASP A 37 9.44 -4.50 -9.60
C ASP A 37 9.03 -5.74 -8.81
N SER A 38 9.95 -6.71 -8.63
CA SER A 38 9.72 -7.90 -7.79
C SER A 38 9.38 -7.53 -6.34
N HIS A 39 10.04 -6.52 -5.78
CA HIS A 39 9.79 -6.02 -4.44
C HIS A 39 8.45 -5.28 -4.37
N LYS A 40 8.21 -4.35 -5.30
CA LYS A 40 6.93 -3.63 -5.41
C LYS A 40 5.73 -4.55 -5.60
N ASN A 41 5.92 -5.70 -6.25
CA ASN A 41 4.88 -6.70 -6.48
C ASN A 41 4.38 -7.40 -5.21
N GLN A 42 5.08 -7.25 -4.08
CA GLN A 42 4.53 -7.64 -2.77
C GLN A 42 3.26 -6.84 -2.45
N TRP A 43 3.20 -5.56 -2.86
CA TRP A 43 2.02 -4.70 -2.74
C TRP A 43 1.25 -4.54 -4.06
N ARG A 44 1.28 -5.56 -4.93
CA ARG A 44 0.61 -5.50 -6.27
C ARG A 44 -0.87 -5.12 -6.18
N ALA A 45 -1.57 -5.54 -5.13
CA ALA A 45 -2.99 -5.25 -4.95
C ALA A 45 -3.21 -3.74 -4.80
N PHE A 46 -2.39 -3.09 -3.96
CA PHE A 46 -2.40 -1.65 -3.80
C PHE A 46 -2.11 -0.95 -5.13
N ARG A 47 -1.00 -1.31 -5.80
CA ARG A 47 -0.60 -0.69 -7.09
C ARG A 47 -1.70 -0.77 -8.15
N ASN A 48 -2.30 -1.94 -8.29
CA ASN A 48 -3.33 -2.16 -9.30
C ASN A 48 -4.62 -1.41 -8.97
N VAL A 49 -5.06 -1.45 -7.71
CA VAL A 49 -6.29 -0.76 -7.28
C VAL A 49 -6.12 0.74 -7.45
N THR A 50 -5.00 1.32 -7.00
CA THR A 50 -4.78 2.77 -7.12
C THR A 50 -4.62 3.20 -8.57
N SER A 51 -3.92 2.42 -9.40
CA SER A 51 -3.80 2.69 -10.83
C SER A 51 -5.15 2.67 -11.55
N VAL A 52 -6.00 1.65 -11.29
CA VAL A 52 -7.33 1.56 -11.90
C VAL A 52 -8.23 2.70 -11.44
N LEU A 53 -8.19 3.06 -10.15
CA LEU A 53 -8.96 4.19 -9.65
C LEU A 53 -8.48 5.51 -10.27
N ALA A 54 -7.18 5.75 -10.32
CA ALA A 54 -6.60 6.95 -10.93
C ALA A 54 -7.03 7.14 -12.42
N GLN A 55 -7.09 6.05 -13.18
CA GLN A 55 -7.39 6.09 -14.62
C GLN A 55 -8.88 6.19 -14.95
N ASN A 56 -9.77 5.87 -14.01
CA ASN A 56 -11.20 5.74 -14.27
C ASN A 56 -12.03 6.72 -13.46
N LYS A 57 -13.13 7.22 -14.04
CA LYS A 57 -14.11 7.99 -13.26
C LYS A 57 -14.81 7.07 -12.26
N HIS A 58 -14.59 7.30 -10.97
CA HIS A 58 -15.22 6.55 -9.90
C HIS A 58 -15.95 7.46 -8.91
N ARG A 59 -16.73 6.83 -8.02
CA ARG A 59 -17.39 7.48 -6.88
C ARG A 59 -16.92 6.92 -5.54
N VAL A 60 -15.76 6.27 -5.53
CA VAL A 60 -15.13 5.76 -4.30
C VAL A 60 -14.82 6.95 -3.40
N SER A 61 -15.39 6.95 -2.20
CA SER A 61 -15.23 8.01 -1.20
C SER A 61 -14.27 7.63 -0.08
N GLU A 62 -13.96 6.34 0.07
CA GLU A 62 -13.15 5.82 1.17
C GLU A 62 -12.11 4.84 0.63
N LEU A 63 -10.87 4.96 1.10
CA LEU A 63 -9.82 3.98 0.90
C LEU A 63 -9.27 3.55 2.26
N VAL A 64 -9.59 2.31 2.64
CA VAL A 64 -9.18 1.72 3.93
C VAL A 64 -8.36 0.48 3.65
N LEU A 65 -7.10 0.53 4.06
CA LEU A 65 -6.22 -0.63 4.00
C LEU A 65 -6.20 -1.28 5.39
N ASP A 66 -6.84 -2.44 5.50
CA ASP A 66 -6.90 -3.19 6.76
C ASP A 66 -5.89 -4.33 6.74
N VAL A 67 -4.98 -4.30 7.70
CA VAL A 67 -3.94 -5.33 7.89
C VAL A 67 -4.39 -6.44 8.84
N ASN A 68 -5.62 -6.41 9.36
CA ASN A 68 -6.20 -7.45 10.23
C ASN A 68 -5.27 -7.84 11.39
N HIS A 69 -4.69 -6.83 12.07
CA HIS A 69 -3.72 -6.99 13.17
C HIS A 69 -2.41 -7.71 12.80
N LEU A 70 -2.14 -7.93 11.51
CA LEU A 70 -0.85 -8.40 11.05
C LEU A 70 0.16 -7.24 11.18
N SER A 71 1.38 -7.57 11.61
CA SER A 71 2.50 -6.62 11.68
C SER A 71 3.05 -6.35 10.27
N THR A 72 2.25 -5.69 9.45
CA THR A 72 2.53 -5.40 8.05
C THR A 72 1.84 -4.08 7.68
N GLY A 73 2.22 -3.51 6.55
CA GLY A 73 1.72 -2.22 6.10
C GLY A 73 2.24 -1.89 4.71
N LEU A 74 1.82 -0.75 4.19
CA LEU A 74 2.39 -0.14 3.00
C LEU A 74 3.77 0.41 3.34
N ASP A 75 4.77 0.13 2.52
CA ASP A 75 6.09 0.74 2.67
C ASP A 75 5.97 2.28 2.68
N CYS A 76 6.38 2.90 3.78
CA CYS A 76 6.30 4.35 3.94
C CYS A 76 7.20 5.12 2.97
N THR A 77 8.24 4.49 2.40
CA THR A 77 9.15 5.14 1.45
C THR A 77 8.49 5.56 0.15
N ILE A 78 7.28 5.05 -0.15
CA ILE A 78 6.44 5.52 -1.27
C ILE A 78 6.17 7.02 -1.18
N PHE A 79 6.15 7.58 0.04
CA PHE A 79 5.93 9.00 0.29
C PHE A 79 7.22 9.82 0.39
N ALA A 80 8.39 9.19 0.32
CA ALA A 80 9.65 9.92 0.42
C ALA A 80 9.99 10.69 -0.87
N GLN A 81 9.53 10.20 -2.03
CA GLN A 81 9.85 10.78 -3.35
C GLN A 81 8.65 10.67 -4.32
N PRO A 82 8.54 11.56 -5.31
CA PRO A 82 7.54 11.44 -6.37
C PRO A 82 7.74 10.15 -7.20
N CYS A 83 6.68 9.36 -7.30
CA CYS A 83 6.61 8.14 -8.09
C CYS A 83 5.20 7.93 -8.67
N GLU A 84 5.07 7.06 -9.67
CA GLU A 84 3.79 6.79 -10.33
C GLU A 84 2.72 6.33 -9.34
N GLU A 85 3.08 5.46 -8.38
CA GLU A 85 2.13 5.02 -7.37
C GLU A 85 1.67 6.16 -6.46
N TYR A 86 2.54 7.12 -6.13
CA TYR A 86 2.18 8.31 -5.37
C TYR A 86 1.27 9.25 -6.19
N ASP A 87 1.54 9.43 -7.48
CA ASP A 87 0.71 10.27 -8.35
C ASP A 87 -0.69 9.67 -8.56
N ASN A 88 -0.75 8.35 -8.78
CA ASN A 88 -2.01 7.60 -8.83
C ASN A 88 -2.76 7.75 -7.51
N PHE A 89 -2.05 7.65 -6.39
CA PHE A 89 -2.63 7.83 -5.07
C PHE A 89 -3.22 9.24 -4.92
N LEU A 90 -2.46 10.31 -5.21
CA LEU A 90 -2.92 11.70 -5.18
C LEU A 90 -4.15 11.96 -6.04
N SER A 91 -4.24 11.37 -7.23
CA SER A 91 -5.40 11.56 -8.11
C SER A 91 -6.71 11.07 -7.48
N ILE A 92 -6.65 10.04 -6.63
CA ILE A 92 -7.82 9.51 -5.91
C ILE A 92 -8.29 10.51 -4.86
N PHE A 93 -7.36 11.16 -4.13
CA PHE A 93 -7.71 12.20 -3.14
C PHE A 93 -8.35 13.43 -3.76
N GLN A 94 -7.92 13.79 -4.97
CA GLN A 94 -8.49 14.92 -5.69
C GLN A 94 -9.89 14.62 -6.22
N THR A 95 -10.38 13.38 -6.10
CA THR A 95 -11.72 13.02 -6.53
C THR A 95 -12.78 13.65 -5.60
N PRO A 96 -13.76 14.40 -6.15
CA PRO A 96 -14.79 15.03 -5.34
C PRO A 96 -15.62 14.00 -4.57
N GLY A 97 -15.73 14.21 -3.25
CA GLY A 97 -16.46 13.33 -2.34
C GLY A 97 -15.60 12.28 -1.62
N PHE A 98 -14.28 12.25 -1.85
CA PHE A 98 -13.36 11.47 -1.04
C PHE A 98 -13.30 12.04 0.39
N CYS A 99 -13.51 11.19 1.40
CA CYS A 99 -13.69 11.62 2.78
C CYS A 99 -12.92 10.80 3.82
N ARG A 100 -12.37 9.63 3.46
CA ARG A 100 -11.66 8.78 4.42
C ARG A 100 -10.47 8.06 3.81
N LEU A 101 -9.34 8.16 4.50
CA LEU A 101 -8.14 7.40 4.23
C LEU A 101 -7.62 6.75 5.51
N ASP A 102 -7.49 5.43 5.50
CA ASP A 102 -6.79 4.68 6.55
C ASP A 102 -5.66 3.87 5.91
N LEU A 103 -4.42 4.20 6.31
CA LEU A 103 -3.19 3.56 5.82
C LEU A 103 -2.35 3.01 6.98
N PRO A 104 -2.17 1.68 7.09
CA PRO A 104 -1.15 1.10 7.93
C PRO A 104 0.19 1.22 7.20
N LEU A 105 1.15 1.90 7.82
CA LEU A 105 2.47 2.14 7.23
C LEU A 105 3.51 1.24 7.89
N LEU A 106 4.37 0.64 7.07
CA LEU A 106 5.54 -0.09 7.50
C LEU A 106 6.75 0.86 7.42
N VAL A 107 7.35 1.12 8.58
CA VAL A 107 8.48 2.05 8.73
C VAL A 107 9.83 1.35 8.52
N GLY A 108 9.88 0.03 8.74
CA GLY A 108 11.13 -0.73 8.64
C GLY A 108 12.22 -0.15 9.56
N GLU A 109 13.46 -0.10 9.08
CA GLU A 109 14.61 0.45 9.83
C GLU A 109 14.67 2.00 9.81
N GLN A 110 13.70 2.72 9.21
CA GLN A 110 13.71 4.21 9.20
C GLN A 110 13.59 4.85 10.58
N GLU A 111 13.26 4.09 11.63
CA GLU A 111 13.32 4.57 13.02
C GLU A 111 14.73 5.04 13.42
N GLN A 112 15.79 4.51 12.79
CA GLN A 112 17.17 4.93 13.03
C GLN A 112 17.61 6.13 12.16
N GLU A 113 16.88 6.46 11.09
CA GLU A 113 17.23 7.50 10.11
C GLU A 113 16.30 8.73 10.14
N ASP A 114 15.73 9.05 11.30
CA ASP A 114 15.02 10.33 11.51
C ASP A 114 13.73 10.52 10.67
N LEU A 115 13.18 9.40 10.13
CA LEU A 115 11.91 9.29 9.39
C LEU A 115 11.73 10.29 8.22
N PRO A 116 12.53 10.17 7.13
CA PRO A 116 12.48 11.11 6.01
C PRO A 116 11.12 11.11 5.29
N SER A 117 10.43 9.97 5.24
CA SER A 117 9.10 9.83 4.64
C SER A 117 8.07 10.72 5.33
N PHE A 118 8.14 10.86 6.67
CA PHE A 118 7.23 11.67 7.48
C PHE A 118 7.62 13.15 7.56
N ARG A 119 8.88 13.48 7.31
CA ARG A 119 9.33 14.88 7.19
C ARG A 119 9.09 15.47 5.82
N SER A 120 8.91 14.62 4.80
CA SER A 120 8.53 15.05 3.46
C SER A 120 7.21 15.82 3.49
N ASP A 121 7.09 16.84 2.64
CA ASP A 121 5.84 17.58 2.51
C ASP A 121 4.75 16.77 1.78
N TYR A 122 5.10 15.59 1.24
CA TYR A 122 4.20 14.70 0.52
C TYR A 122 3.16 14.06 1.44
N LEU A 123 3.51 13.72 2.69
CA LEU A 123 2.52 13.28 3.69
C LEU A 123 1.71 14.44 4.29
N LYS A 124 2.22 15.67 4.26
CA LYS A 124 1.50 16.85 4.77
C LYS A 124 0.41 17.35 3.82
N ALA A 125 0.48 16.95 2.54
CA ALA A 125 -0.52 17.30 1.53
C ALA A 125 -1.91 16.68 1.78
N PHE A 126 -2.03 15.75 2.74
CA PHE A 126 -3.26 15.02 3.06
C PHE A 126 -4.07 15.62 4.23
N LYS A 127 -3.83 16.90 4.59
CA LYS A 127 -4.46 17.55 5.74
C LYS A 127 -5.74 18.30 5.42
#